data_AF-A0A433Q2M8-F1
#
_entry.id   AF-A0A433Q2M8-F1
#
_cell.length_a   1.000
_cell.length_b   1.000
_cell.length_c   1.000
_cell.angle_alpha   90.00
_cell.angle_beta   90.00
_cell.angle_gamma   90.00
#
_symmetry.space_group_name_H-M   'P 1'
#
loop_
_entity.id
_entity.type
_entity.pdbx_description
1 polymer ?
#
loop_
_entity_poly.entity_id
_entity_poly.type
_entity_poly.pdbx_seq_one_letter_code
_entity_poly.pdbx_strand_id
1 'polypeptide(L)' 'TGQVIDENAAAARNEKFRLVVEKESDVYYTTSRCLDDGVIDPRDTRDVVGMCLSVVYNREVKGGNLYGISRM' A
#
# COMPACT_ATOMS: atom_id res chain seq x y z
N THR A 1 11.30 -13.68 -33.94
CA THR A 1 12.01 -12.49 -34.45
C THR A 1 11.82 -11.38 -33.44
N GLY A 2 12.90 -10.84 -32.88
CA GLY A 2 12.79 -9.70 -31.96
C GLY A 2 12.39 -8.47 -32.75
N GLN A 3 11.34 -7.77 -32.32
CA GLN A 3 11.06 -6.44 -32.85
C GLN A 3 12.14 -5.49 -32.36
N VAL A 4 12.72 -4.71 -33.27
CA VAL A 4 13.64 -3.64 -32.90
C VAL A 4 12.83 -2.59 -32.15
N ILE A 5 13.21 -2.32 -30.91
CA ILE A 5 12.55 -1.32 -30.07
C ILE A 5 12.98 0.06 -30.56
N ASP A 6 12.00 0.93 -30.79
CA ASP A 6 12.26 2.36 -30.91
C ASP A 6 12.56 2.91 -29.51
N GLU A 7 13.85 3.16 -29.25
CA GLU A 7 14.37 3.65 -27.97
C GLU A 7 13.77 5.00 -27.56
N ASN A 8 13.52 5.89 -28.52
CA ASN A 8 12.93 7.20 -28.23
C ASN A 8 11.46 7.06 -27.83
N ALA A 9 10.71 6.22 -28.55
CA ALA A 9 9.33 5.92 -28.19
C ALA A 9 9.23 5.18 -26.85
N ALA A 10 10.17 4.28 -26.55
CA ALA A 10 10.24 3.58 -25.27
C ALA A 10 10.55 4.54 -24.11
N ALA A 11 11.53 5.44 -24.28
CA ALA A 11 11.85 6.47 -23.30
C ALA A 11 10.64 7.38 -23.01
N ALA A 12 9.92 7.82 -24.04
CA ALA A 12 8.72 8.64 -23.89
C ALA A 12 7.59 7.91 -23.14
N ARG A 13 7.38 6.61 -23.39
CA ARG A 13 6.40 5.80 -22.65
C ARG A 13 6.80 5.65 -21.18
N ASN A 14 8.07 5.39 -20.91
CA ASN A 14 8.57 5.25 -19.54
C ASN A 14 8.42 6.55 -18.76
N GLU A 15 8.73 7.69 -19.38
CA GLU A 15 8.56 8.99 -18.73
C GLU A 15 7.09 9.28 -18.40
N LYS A 16 6.19 9.02 -19.35
CA LYS A 16 4.75 9.15 -19.10
C LYS A 16 4.29 8.24 -17.96
N PHE A 17 4.77 7.00 -17.92
CA PHE A 17 4.43 6.06 -16.86
C PHE A 17 4.93 6.54 -15.49
N ARG A 18 6.19 7.00 -15.41
CA ARG A 18 6.76 7.56 -14.17
C ARG A 18 5.92 8.72 -13.64
N LEU A 19 5.51 9.65 -14.49
CA LEU A 19 4.68 10.78 -14.08
C LEU A 19 3.31 10.36 -13.51
N VAL A 20 2.72 9.30 -14.06
CA VAL A 20 1.48 8.74 -13.52
C VAL A 20 1.75 8.11 -12.15
N VAL A 21 2.77 7.26 -12.05
CA VAL A 21 3.12 6.59 -10.78
C VAL A 21 3.39 7.60 -9.67
N GLU A 22 4.19 8.63 -9.93
CA GLU A 22 4.48 9.68 -8.95
C GLU A 22 3.20 10.38 -8.48
N LYS A 23 2.30 10.72 -9.41
CA LYS A 23 1.03 11.36 -9.08
C LYS A 23 0.14 10.45 -8.21
N GLU A 24 0.11 9.17 -8.52
CA GLU A 24 -0.70 8.18 -7.79
C GLU A 24 -0.05 7.73 -6.47
N SER A 25 1.22 8.09 -6.25
CA SER A 25 1.95 7.82 -5.00
C SER A 25 1.73 8.89 -3.93
N ASP A 26 1.03 9.97 -4.25
CA ASP A 26 0.69 11.02 -3.30
C ASP A 26 -0.24 10.49 -2.20
N VAL A 27 -0.01 10.93 -0.97
CA VAL A 27 -0.75 10.46 0.21
C VAL A 27 -2.26 10.74 0.11
N TYR A 28 -2.67 11.84 -0.51
CA TYR A 28 -4.08 12.16 -0.70
C TYR A 28 -4.71 11.31 -1.80
N TYR A 29 -3.92 10.84 -2.78
CA TYR A 29 -4.39 9.89 -3.78
C TYR A 29 -4.75 8.55 -3.12
N THR A 30 -3.89 8.05 -2.22
CA THR A 30 -4.08 6.80 -1.48
C THR A 30 -5.29 6.87 -0.54
N THR A 31 -5.35 7.90 0.31
CA THR A 31 -6.39 8.01 1.35
C THR A 31 -7.78 8.25 0.76
N SER A 32 -7.89 9.01 -0.34
CA SER A 32 -9.17 9.24 -1.04
C SER A 32 -9.78 7.99 -1.69
N ARG A 33 -9.01 6.89 -1.76
CA ARG A 33 -9.43 5.60 -2.32
C ARG A 33 -9.63 4.52 -1.26
N CYS A 34 -9.56 4.88 0.03
CA CYS A 34 -9.62 3.94 1.14
C CYS A 34 -8.57 2.82 1.04
N LEU A 35 -7.39 3.14 0.48
CA LEU A 35 -6.25 2.22 0.48
C LEU A 35 -5.51 2.23 1.83
N ASP A 36 -5.79 3.23 2.67
CA ASP A 36 -5.40 3.36 4.06
C ASP A 36 -6.63 3.77 4.90
N ASP A 37 -6.49 3.67 6.22
CA ASP A 37 -7.53 4.09 7.19
C ASP A 37 -7.37 5.56 7.65
N GLY A 38 -6.51 6.33 6.97
CA GLY A 38 -6.29 7.75 7.23
C GLY A 38 -4.81 8.15 7.30
N VAL A 39 -4.55 9.41 6.95
CA VAL A 39 -3.25 10.06 7.11
C VAL A 39 -3.14 10.65 8.51
N ILE A 40 -2.04 10.36 9.20
CA ILE A 40 -1.78 10.84 10.56
C ILE A 40 -0.49 11.65 10.63
N ASP A 41 -0.39 12.52 11.63
CA ASP A 41 0.87 13.16 11.97
C ASP A 41 1.88 12.08 12.41
N PRO A 42 3.12 12.06 11.88
CA PRO A 42 4.11 11.08 12.28
C PRO A 42 4.36 11.03 13.80
N ARG A 43 4.17 12.14 14.52
CA ARG A 43 4.32 12.24 15.98
C ARG A 43 3.22 11.49 16.74
N ASP A 44 2.04 11.35 16.14
CA ASP A 44 0.87 10.72 16.75
C ASP A 44 0.86 9.19 16.55
N THR A 45 1.82 8.64 15.80
CA THR A 45 1.94 7.20 15.52
C THR A 45 1.80 6.34 16.78
N ARG A 46 2.43 6.74 17.90
CA ARG A 46 2.38 5.98 19.15
C ARG A 46 0.96 5.92 19.73
N ASP A 47 0.25 7.04 19.72
CA ASP A 47 -1.07 7.15 20.32
C ASP A 47 -2.12 6.45 19.47
N VAL A 48 -2.02 6.59 18.14
CA VAL A 48 -2.90 5.89 17.18
C VAL A 48 -2.71 4.38 17.27
N VAL A 49 -1.47 3.88 17.24
CA VAL A 49 -1.20 2.43 17.39
C VAL A 49 -1.62 1.94 18.78
N GLY A 50 -1.38 2.73 19.83
CA GLY A 50 -1.83 2.41 21.19
C GLY A 50 -3.35 2.26 21.29
N MET A 51 -4.10 3.16 20.67
CA MET A 51 -5.56 3.08 20.55
C MET A 51 -5.97 1.81 19.79
N CYS A 52 -5.39 1.55 18.62
CA CYS A 52 -5.68 0.34 17.84
C CYS A 52 -5.45 -0.94 18.65
N LEU A 53 -4.33 -1.02 19.38
CA LEU A 53 -4.04 -2.14 20.28
C LEU A 53 -5.06 -2.26 21.40
N SER A 54 -5.43 -1.16 22.06
CA SER A 54 -6.47 -1.16 23.10
C SER A 54 -7.81 -1.68 22.58
N VAL A 55 -8.15 -1.39 21.32
CA VAL A 55 -9.39 -1.87 20.69
C VAL A 55 -9.32 -3.38 20.42
N VAL A 56 -8.22 -3.87 19.82
CA VAL A 56 -8.12 -5.30 19.43
C VAL A 56 -7.83 -6.24 20.61
N TYR A 57 -7.23 -5.73 21.70
CA TYR A 57 -6.95 -6.50 22.92
C TYR A 57 -8.08 -6.46 23.95
N ASN A 58 -9.30 -6.10 23.56
CA ASN A 58 -10.46 -6.16 24.46
C ASN A 58 -10.93 -7.59 24.79
N ARG A 59 -10.29 -8.62 24.22
CA ARG A 59 -10.58 -10.05 24.43
C ARG A 59 -9.28 -10.86 24.54
N GLU A 60 -9.40 -12.05 25.12
CA GLU A 60 -8.29 -13.02 25.19
C GLU A 60 -7.81 -13.39 23.77
N VAL A 61 -6.50 -13.29 23.55
CA VAL A 61 -5.86 -13.71 22.29
C VAL A 61 -5.69 -15.23 22.29
N LYS A 62 -6.49 -15.92 21.48
CA LYS A 62 -6.40 -17.38 21.29
C LYS A 62 -5.61 -17.67 20.02
N GLY A 63 -4.51 -18.43 20.13
CA GLY A 63 -3.80 -18.96 18.97
C GLY A 63 -4.65 -19.98 18.19
N GLY A 64 -4.26 -20.31 16.95
CA GLY A 64 -4.97 -21.28 16.12
C GLY A 64 -4.23 -21.61 14.82
N ASN A 65 -4.82 -22.45 13.97
CA ASN A 65 -4.29 -22.70 12.62
C ASN A 65 -4.49 -21.44 11.75
N LEU A 66 -3.46 -20.61 11.68
CA LEU A 66 -3.45 -19.32 10.98
C LEU A 66 -3.27 -19.44 9.46
N TYR A 67 -3.00 -20.64 8.95
CA TYR A 67 -2.53 -20.84 7.58
C TYR A 67 -3.63 -21.28 6.60
N GLY A 68 -4.87 -21.45 7.08
CA GLY A 68 -5.97 -21.95 6.27
C GLY A 68 -5.71 -23.37 5.72
N ILE A 69 -6.42 -23.73 4.66
CA ILE A 69 -6.23 -25.02 3.97
C ILE A 69 -5.26 -24.79 2.81
N SER A 70 -4.09 -25.42 2.88
CA SER A 70 -3.12 -25.41 1.78
C SER A 70 -3.68 -26.17 0.58
N ARG A 71 -3.66 -25.54 -0.60
CA ARG A 71 -3.92 -26.23 -1.88
C ARG A 71 -2.58 -26.51 -2.55
N MET A 72 -2.06 -27.72 -2.30
CA MET A 72 -0.95 -28.30 -3.07
C MET A 72 -1.47 -28.98 -4.33
#